data_AF-A3IM93-F1
#
_entry.id   AF-A3IM93-F1
#
_cell.length_a   1.000
_cell.length_b   1.000
_cell.length_c   1.000
_cell.angle_alpha   90.00
_cell.angle_beta   90.00
_cell.angle_gamma   90.00
#
_symmetry.space_group_name_H-M   'P 1'
#
loop_
_entity.id
_entity.type
_entity.pdbx_description
1 polymer ?
#
loop_
_entity_poly.entity_id
_entity_poly.type
_entity_poly.pdbx_seq_one_letter_code
_entity_poly.pdbx_strand_id
1 'polypeptide(L)'
;MIDPILRKTFGGLSLDYYFRHLIFSLFLTILFIFSVEVYSIELFAFSFFNTFLYPYSRFAYRSGVNYLSGNEGLIINHFLILVIKFLTMLLCWGLALFIAPIGLLLLFLYHSQQAKS
;
A
#
# COMPACT_ATOMS: atom_id res chain seq x y z
N MET A 1 20.98 -9.71 -3.15
CA MET A 1 21.53 -8.43 -3.62
C MET A 1 20.74 -8.09 -4.88
N ILE A 2 19.77 -7.18 -4.82
CA ILE A 2 18.90 -6.87 -5.97
C ILE A 2 19.37 -5.54 -6.56
N ASP A 3 19.57 -5.52 -7.88
CA ASP A 3 20.27 -4.49 -8.64
C ASP A 3 19.73 -3.06 -8.44
N PRO A 4 20.61 -2.04 -8.40
CA PRO A 4 20.24 -0.63 -8.21
C PRO A 4 19.30 -0.08 -9.30
N ILE A 5 19.23 -0.75 -10.45
CA ILE A 5 18.34 -0.42 -11.57
C ILE A 5 16.87 -0.67 -11.22
N LEU A 6 16.55 -1.79 -10.57
CA LEU A 6 15.17 -2.12 -10.17
C LEU A 6 14.63 -1.19 -9.08
N ARG A 7 15.52 -0.63 -8.26
CA ARG A 7 15.19 0.40 -7.26
C ARG A 7 14.71 1.72 -7.89
N LYS A 8 15.19 2.07 -9.09
CA LYS A 8 14.74 3.26 -9.82
C LYS A 8 13.42 3.03 -10.56
N THR A 9 13.16 1.82 -11.06
CA THR A 9 11.93 1.52 -11.84
C THR A 9 10.67 1.45 -10.98
N PHE A 10 10.76 0.93 -9.74
CA PHE A 10 9.62 0.83 -8.82
C PHE A 10 9.46 2.07 -7.92
N GLY A 11 9.96 3.23 -8.37
CA GLY A 11 9.82 4.52 -7.68
C GLY A 11 10.61 4.66 -6.38
N GLY A 12 11.39 3.64 -5.96
CA GLY A 12 12.16 3.63 -4.70
C GLY A 12 11.62 2.71 -3.61
N LEU A 13 10.50 2.02 -3.83
CA LEU A 13 9.96 1.05 -2.87
C LEU A 13 10.79 -0.24 -2.89
N SER A 14 11.06 -0.87 -1.74
CA SER A 14 11.77 -2.15 -1.72
C SER A 14 10.90 -3.23 -2.37
N LEU A 15 11.48 -4.00 -3.29
CA LEU A 15 10.76 -5.05 -4.00
C LEU A 15 10.15 -6.09 -3.05
N ASP A 16 10.87 -6.47 -2.00
CA ASP A 16 10.37 -7.36 -0.95
C ASP A 16 9.10 -6.80 -0.27
N TYR A 17 9.06 -5.50 0.04
CA TYR A 17 7.87 -4.86 0.60
C TYR A 17 6.73 -4.84 -0.40
N TYR A 18 7.00 -4.49 -1.66
CA TYR A 18 6.00 -4.45 -2.73
C TYR A 18 5.34 -5.82 -2.91
N PHE A 19 6.13 -6.89 -3.07
CA PHE A 19 5.61 -8.24 -3.29
C PHE A 19 4.80 -8.78 -2.09
N ARG A 20 5.26 -8.54 -0.86
CA ARG A 20 4.50 -8.91 0.35
C ARG A 20 3.10 -8.29 0.35
N HIS A 21 3.02 -7.00 0.02
CA HIS A 21 1.75 -6.30 -0.04
C HIS A 21 0.91 -6.70 -1.26
N LEU A 22 1.54 -7.03 -2.38
CA LEU A 22 0.84 -7.48 -3.59
C LEU A 22 0.13 -8.83 -3.37
N ILE A 23 0.80 -9.78 -2.69
CA ILE A 23 0.18 -11.07 -2.30
C ILE A 23 -1.03 -10.83 -1.40
N PHE A 24 -0.90 -9.90 -0.45
CA PHE A 24 -2.00 -9.56 0.45
C PHE A 24 -3.18 -8.91 -0.29
N SER A 25 -2.92 -7.96 -1.21
CA SER A 25 -4.01 -7.39 -2.03
C SER A 25 -4.64 -8.40 -2.95
N LEU A 26 -3.89 -9.38 -3.45
CA LEU A 26 -4.44 -10.45 -4.27
C LEU A 26 -5.41 -11.30 -3.45
N PHE A 27 -5.02 -11.67 -2.23
CA PHE A 27 -5.93 -12.36 -1.29
C PHE A 27 -7.20 -11.55 -1.03
N LEU A 28 -7.06 -10.24 -0.80
CA LEU A 28 -8.21 -9.36 -0.55
C LEU A 28 -9.13 -9.26 -1.77
N THR A 29 -8.55 -9.21 -2.96
CA THR A 29 -9.27 -9.13 -4.24
C THR A 29 -10.05 -10.40 -4.51
N ILE A 30 -9.46 -11.56 -4.25
CA ILE A 30 -10.14 -12.85 -4.35
C ILE A 30 -11.34 -12.86 -3.40
N LEU A 31 -11.14 -12.47 -2.14
CA LEU A 31 -12.22 -12.40 -1.14
C LEU A 31 -13.35 -11.45 -1.59
N PHE A 32 -13.00 -10.30 -2.15
CA PHE A 32 -13.96 -9.33 -2.68
C PHE A 32 -14.76 -9.90 -3.86
N ILE A 33 -14.10 -10.55 -4.82
CA ILE A 33 -14.77 -11.17 -5.98
C ILE A 33 -15.77 -12.24 -5.51
N PHE A 34 -15.40 -13.07 -4.53
CA PHE A 34 -16.32 -14.06 -3.94
C PHE A 34 -17.49 -13.45 -3.16
N SER A 35 -17.36 -12.20 -2.69
CA SER A 35 -18.43 -11.52 -1.94
C SER A 35 -19.46 -10.82 -2.81
N VAL A 36 -19.20 -10.66 -4.11
CA VAL A 36 -20.08 -9.92 -5.02
C VAL A 36 -20.93 -10.88 -5.85
N GLU A 37 -22.23 -10.60 -5.93
CA GLU A 37 -23.19 -11.43 -6.68
C GLU A 37 -23.18 -11.16 -8.19
N VAL A 38 -22.85 -9.92 -8.59
CA VAL A 38 -22.87 -9.47 -9.99
C VAL A 38 -21.46 -9.12 -10.46
N TYR A 39 -20.98 -9.87 -11.45
CA TYR A 39 -19.70 -9.63 -12.08
C TYR A 39 -19.84 -8.67 -13.26
N SER A 40 -19.11 -7.56 -13.23
CA SER A 40 -19.01 -6.61 -14.34
C SER A 40 -17.54 -6.39 -14.74
N ILE A 41 -17.32 -5.99 -16.00
CA ILE A 41 -15.98 -5.63 -16.49
C ILE A 41 -15.38 -4.46 -15.67
N GLU A 42 -16.24 -3.54 -15.21
CA GLU A 42 -15.87 -2.39 -14.39
C GLU A 42 -15.36 -2.82 -13.02
N LEU A 43 -16.05 -3.77 -12.37
CA LEU A 43 -15.65 -4.32 -11.08
C LEU A 43 -14.31 -5.07 -11.19
N PHE A 44 -14.13 -5.83 -12.27
CA PHE A 44 -12.88 -6.51 -12.55
C PHE A 44 -11.74 -5.51 -12.77
N ALA A 45 -11.94 -4.50 -13.62
CA ALA A 45 -10.95 -3.45 -13.86
C ALA A 45 -10.59 -2.71 -12.58
N PHE A 46 -11.59 -2.29 -11.79
CA PHE A 46 -11.38 -1.64 -10.49
C PHE A 46 -10.54 -2.51 -9.56
N SER A 47 -10.89 -3.78 -9.41
CA SER A 47 -10.18 -4.71 -8.52
C SER A 47 -8.75 -4.99 -8.99
N PHE A 48 -8.56 -5.13 -10.31
CA PHE A 48 -7.26 -5.30 -10.94
C PHE A 48 -6.35 -4.11 -10.64
N PHE A 49 -6.81 -2.88 -10.93
CA PHE A 49 -6.01 -1.69 -10.65
C PHE A 49 -5.74 -1.50 -9.16
N ASN A 50 -6.73 -1.68 -8.29
CA ASN A 50 -6.51 -1.55 -6.84
C ASN A 50 -5.50 -2.59 -6.32
N THR A 51 -5.43 -3.78 -6.90
CA THR A 51 -4.42 -4.79 -6.53
C THR A 51 -3.00 -4.29 -6.76
N PHE A 52 -2.73 -3.67 -7.92
CA PHE A 52 -1.40 -3.12 -8.23
C PHE A 52 -1.11 -1.81 -7.51
N LEU A 53 -2.13 -1.00 -7.22
CA LEU A 53 -1.99 0.29 -6.55
C LEU A 53 -1.90 0.16 -5.02
N TYR A 54 -2.41 -0.91 -4.44
CA TYR A 54 -2.46 -1.14 -3.00
C TYR A 54 -1.09 -1.01 -2.29
N PRO A 55 0.03 -1.58 -2.80
CA PRO A 55 1.33 -1.41 -2.16
C PRO A 55 1.75 0.06 -1.99
N TYR A 56 1.42 0.91 -2.97
CA TYR A 56 1.71 2.35 -2.93
C TYR A 56 0.78 3.09 -1.97
N SER A 57 -0.52 2.76 -1.96
CA SER A 57 -1.49 3.30 -1.01
C SER A 57 -1.09 2.97 0.45
N ARG A 58 -0.69 1.72 0.70
CA ARG A 58 -0.23 1.27 2.01
C ARG A 58 1.05 1.97 2.46
N PHE A 59 1.97 2.22 1.52
CA PHE A 59 3.16 3.03 1.78
C PHE A 59 2.79 4.45 2.20
N ALA A 60 1.89 5.13 1.48
CA ALA A 60 1.43 6.48 1.82
C ALA A 60 0.84 6.54 3.23
N TYR A 61 -0.09 5.62 3.55
CA TYR A 61 -0.70 5.52 4.87
C TYR A 61 0.36 5.32 5.96
N ARG A 62 1.28 4.37 5.76
CA ARG A 62 2.31 4.07 6.76
C ARG A 62 3.26 5.26 6.95
N SER A 63 3.62 5.96 5.88
CA SER A 63 4.43 7.18 5.96
C SER A 63 3.71 8.27 6.75
N GLY A 64 2.41 8.48 6.52
CA GLY A 64 1.60 9.43 7.28
C GLY A 64 1.45 9.05 8.76
N VAL A 65 1.18 7.79 9.07
CA VAL A 65 1.08 7.31 10.45
C VAL A 65 2.41 7.42 11.18
N ASN A 66 3.52 7.04 10.53
CA ASN A 66 4.85 7.18 11.14
C ASN A 66 5.19 8.65 11.41
N TYR A 67 4.77 9.57 10.53
CA TYR A 67 4.93 11.00 10.74
C TYR A 67 4.13 11.50 11.94
N LEU A 68 2.89 11.03 12.12
CA LEU A 68 2.01 11.42 13.22
C LEU A 68 2.39 10.79 14.56
N SER A 69 2.74 9.50 14.59
CA SER A 69 3.09 8.77 15.82
C SER A 69 4.50 9.08 16.32
N GLY A 70 5.39 9.61 15.48
CA GLY A 70 6.78 9.87 15.88
C GLY A 70 7.50 8.59 16.34
N ASN A 71 8.37 8.72 17.35
CA ASN A 71 9.13 7.60 17.92
C ASN A 71 8.42 6.92 19.10
N GLU A 72 7.27 7.43 19.53
CA GLU A 72 6.51 6.89 20.65
C GLU A 72 5.50 5.87 20.12
N GLY A 73 5.86 4.59 20.24
CA GLY A 73 4.95 3.50 19.88
C GLY A 73 3.68 3.57 20.71
N LEU A 74 2.51 3.51 20.06
CA LEU A 74 1.22 3.40 20.76
C LEU A 74 1.17 2.08 21.55
N ILE A 75 1.25 2.16 22.88
CA ILE A 75 1.08 1.01 23.80
C ILE A 75 -0.43 0.78 23.99
N ILE A 76 -1.04 0.07 23.05
CA ILE A 76 -2.45 -0.34 23.10
C ILE A 76 -2.52 -1.87 23.09
N ASN A 77 -3.66 -2.44 23.49
CA ASN A 77 -3.88 -3.89 23.44
C ASN A 77 -3.52 -4.48 22.06
N HIS A 78 -2.74 -5.56 22.06
CA HIS A 78 -2.25 -6.24 20.86
C HIS A 78 -3.38 -6.65 19.92
N PHE A 79 -4.51 -7.11 20.49
CA PHE A 79 -5.69 -7.45 19.70
C PHE A 79 -6.25 -6.24 18.95
N LEU A 80 -6.32 -5.08 19.61
CA LEU A 80 -6.84 -3.86 19.02
C LEU A 80 -5.92 -3.30 17.92
N ILE A 81 -4.60 -3.38 18.11
CA ILE A 81 -3.61 -3.03 17.07
C ILE A 81 -3.79 -3.90 15.83
N LEU A 82 -4.03 -5.21 16.01
CA LEU A 82 -4.28 -6.13 14.91
C LEU A 82 -5.55 -5.75 14.13
N VAL A 83 -6.65 -5.46 14.82
CA VAL A 83 -7.92 -5.05 14.21
C VAL A 83 -7.73 -3.74 13.42
N ILE A 84 -7.08 -2.73 14.00
CA ILE A 84 -6.79 -1.46 13.29
C ILE A 84 -5.92 -1.73 12.06
N LYS A 85 -4.90 -2.59 12.19
CA LYS A 85 -4.05 -2.97 11.06
C LYS A 85 -4.85 -3.59 9.93
N PHE A 86 -5.78 -4.49 10.25
CA PHE A 86 -6.61 -5.14 9.24
C PHE A 86 -7.61 -4.17 8.60
N LEU A 87 -8.29 -3.36 9.40
CA LEU A 87 -9.24 -2.34 8.92
C LEU A 87 -8.54 -1.33 7.99
N THR A 88 -7.35 -0.86 8.38
CA THR A 88 -6.58 0.07 7.56
C THR A 88 -6.06 -0.58 6.28
N MET A 89 -5.79 -1.89 6.27
CA MET A 89 -5.45 -2.61 5.04
C MET A 89 -6.66 -2.67 4.08
N LEU A 90 -7.86 -2.95 4.58
CA LEU A 90 -9.10 -2.91 3.78
C LEU A 90 -9.33 -1.52 3.18
N LEU A 91 -9.22 -0.48 3.99
CA LEU A 91 -9.39 0.91 3.55
C LEU A 91 -8.34 1.30 2.50
N CYS A 92 -7.07 0.95 2.72
CA CYS A 92 -6.00 1.24 1.77
C CYS A 92 -6.19 0.55 0.42
N TRP A 93 -6.80 -0.65 0.40
CA TRP A 93 -7.09 -1.37 -0.84
C TRP A 93 -8.30 -0.79 -1.57
N GLY A 94 -9.41 -0.52 -0.88
CA GLY A 94 -10.62 0.05 -1.51
C GLY A 94 -10.41 1.48 -2.02
N LEU A 95 -9.52 2.25 -1.37
CA LEU A 95 -9.18 3.62 -1.75
C LEU A 95 -7.85 3.71 -2.51
N ALA A 96 -7.29 2.61 -3.02
CA ALA A 96 -5.94 2.62 -3.58
C ALA A 96 -5.83 3.54 -4.79
N LEU A 97 -6.86 3.63 -5.64
CA LEU A 97 -6.91 4.59 -6.76
C LEU A 97 -6.69 6.05 -6.35
N PHE A 98 -7.16 6.46 -5.17
CA PHE A 98 -7.04 7.84 -4.69
C PHE A 98 -5.78 8.07 -3.85
N ILE A 99 -5.38 7.09 -3.05
CA ILE A 99 -4.26 7.23 -2.12
C ILE A 99 -2.92 6.90 -2.79
N ALA A 100 -2.87 5.98 -3.76
CA ALA A 100 -1.63 5.60 -4.44
C ALA A 100 -0.93 6.76 -5.17
N PRO A 101 -1.63 7.71 -5.85
CA PRO A 101 -1.00 8.90 -6.40
C PRO A 101 -0.20 9.70 -5.37
N ILE A 102 -0.71 9.82 -4.14
CA ILE A 102 -0.02 10.49 -3.03
C ILE A 102 1.23 9.69 -2.63
N GLY A 103 1.11 8.36 -2.56
CA GLY A 103 2.24 7.48 -2.25
C GLY A 103 3.39 7.57 -3.26
N LEU A 104 3.06 7.64 -4.55
CA LEU A 104 4.03 7.84 -5.62
C LEU A 104 4.69 9.22 -5.54
N LEU A 105 3.92 10.26 -5.25
CA LEU A 105 4.44 11.63 -5.10
C LEU A 105 5.42 11.72 -3.92
N LEU A 106 5.07 11.13 -2.78
CA LEU A 106 5.95 11.06 -1.61
C LEU A 106 7.26 10.34 -1.94
N LEU A 107 7.20 9.21 -2.64
CA LEU A 107 8.39 8.47 -3.09
C LEU A 107 9.31 9.33 -3.96
N PHE A 108 8.74 10.08 -4.90
CA PHE A 108 9.50 10.98 -5.76
C PHE A 108 10.21 12.08 -4.96
N LEU A 109 9.52 12.70 -4.00
CA LEU A 109 10.10 13.74 -3.14
C LEU A 109 11.24 13.19 -2.27
N TYR A 110 11.06 12.04 -1.62
CA TYR A 110 12.11 11.40 -0.82
C TYR A 110 13.37 11.12 -1.64
N HIS A 111 13.22 10.65 -2.87
CA HIS A 111 14.36 10.36 -3.74
C HIS A 111 15.05 11.65 -4.23
N SER A 112 14.28 12.70 -4.51
CA SER A 112 14.81 14.01 -4.91
C SER A 112 15.68 14.65 -3.81
N GLN A 113 15.38 14.39 -2.53
CA GLN A 113 16.16 14.88 -1.41
C GLN A 113 17.44 14.07 -1.17
N GLN A 114 17.41 12.75 -1.40
CA GLN A 114 18.61 11.91 -1.30
C GLN A 114 19.61 12.15 -2.45
N ALA A 115 19.16 12.63 -3.61
CA ALA A 115 20.02 12.99 -4.73
C ALA A 115 20.69 14.37 -4.57
N LYS A 116 20.34 15.15 -3.54
CA LYS A 116 20.84 16.52 -3.30
C LYS A 116 21.72 16.64 -2.05
N SER A 117 22.01 15.52 -1.38
CA SER A 117 22.95 15.39 -0.25
C SER A 117 24.26 14.74 -0.73
#